data_AF-A0A352MCK8-F1
#
_entry.id   AF-A0A352MCK8-F1
#
_cell.length_a   1.000
_cell.length_b   1.000
_cell.length_c   1.000
_cell.angle_alpha   90.00
_cell.angle_beta   90.00
_cell.angle_gamma   90.00
#
_symmetry.space_group_name_H-M   'P 1'
#
loop_
_entity.id
_entity.type
_entity.pdbx_description
1 polymer ?
#
loop_
_entity_poly.entity_id
_entity_poly.type
_entity_poly.pdbx_seq_one_letter_code
_entity_poly.pdbx_strand_id
1 'polypeptide(L)'
;ECLAGNQNGDRPIPEPRATQIEAEAKFLRAWFHFQANKVFEKIPYIRTKAELAPVLPEYVPNSDPGWNQIEDDLQFAIDNLPPTHPLGEVGRIHKYAAEAVKAHAHMYQKEFNEAKALLDDIINNGGFSLAGNFYDNYDMTHENNSESIFEIQASTTSTTRSSVLISGVVFHQKGPASCGGWGFFQPSQCLFEAFQVTADGLPVLDIAERESLANDMGLGSNKTFVPTGHLLDLRVDWTIARRGVDFLGWGIHPGDDWIREQNNGGPYMTKKYMHFKSEQSLNLFGTGFSNGKNYRMYRLANVLLWRAEVAVEDGDLELARNLVNQIRNRAKNSSPVMGLCTSYVNPGTNPVVDWSKPAANYKVEPYPQGHPAFSSITEARKAVRMETRLEFATEGHRFLDLRRWGIDEEVLNDYIQRDTKFRAFMKGVVYNHKDDDYWPLPKDQVLLQKGILKQDSSYLNYKY
;
A
#
# COMPACT_ATOMS: atom_id res chain seq x y z
N GLU A 1 -25.69 17.58 7.60
CA GLU A 1 -26.91 17.79 8.42
C GLU A 1 -26.60 18.34 9.80
N CYS A 2 -25.79 17.68 10.64
CA CYS A 2 -25.47 18.20 11.99
C CYS A 2 -24.83 19.60 11.99
N LEU A 3 -23.88 19.88 11.06
CA LEU A 3 -23.27 21.21 10.94
C LEU A 3 -24.31 22.29 10.62
N ALA A 4 -25.18 22.04 9.64
CA ALA A 4 -26.28 22.96 9.30
C ALA A 4 -27.24 23.15 10.49
N GLY A 5 -27.52 22.08 11.25
CA GLY A 5 -28.29 22.15 12.48
C GLY A 5 -27.65 23.08 13.52
N ASN A 6 -26.34 22.99 13.72
CA ASN A 6 -25.61 23.89 14.63
C ASN A 6 -25.63 25.34 14.15
N GLN A 7 -25.44 25.58 12.84
CA GLN A 7 -25.45 26.92 12.26
C GLN A 7 -26.83 27.62 12.40
N ASN A 8 -27.91 26.85 12.33
CA ASN A 8 -29.27 27.35 12.52
C ASN A 8 -29.73 27.39 13.99
N GLY A 9 -28.89 26.94 14.93
CA GLY A 9 -29.20 26.87 16.35
C GLY A 9 -28.70 28.09 17.14
N ASP A 10 -28.89 28.05 18.46
CA ASP A 10 -28.55 29.17 19.36
C ASP A 10 -27.04 29.38 19.58
N ARG A 11 -26.20 28.47 19.08
CA ARG A 11 -24.73 28.50 19.24
C ARG A 11 -24.04 28.09 17.94
N PRO A 12 -24.09 28.94 16.90
CA PRO A 12 -23.44 28.64 15.63
C PRO A 12 -21.92 28.51 15.82
N ILE A 13 -21.31 27.58 15.09
CA ILE A 13 -19.86 27.48 15.03
C ILE A 13 -19.35 28.66 14.19
N PRO A 14 -18.27 29.37 14.60
CA PRO A 14 -17.73 30.48 13.82
C PRO A 14 -17.53 30.10 12.35
N GLU A 15 -17.94 30.98 11.43
CA GLU A 15 -18.01 30.68 9.99
C GLU A 15 -16.71 30.07 9.42
N PRO A 16 -15.50 30.61 9.67
CA PRO A 16 -14.27 29.99 9.17
C PRO A 16 -14.07 28.55 9.66
N ARG A 17 -14.43 28.26 10.92
CA ARG A 17 -14.33 26.92 11.48
C ARG A 17 -15.44 26.01 10.95
N ALA A 18 -16.63 26.54 10.71
CA ALA A 18 -17.72 25.80 10.09
C ALA A 18 -17.35 25.33 8.68
N THR A 19 -16.84 26.23 7.84
CA THR A 19 -16.36 25.93 6.49
C THR A 19 -15.23 24.90 6.51
N GLN A 20 -14.28 25.04 7.44
CA GLN A 20 -13.21 24.06 7.63
C GLN A 20 -13.75 22.66 8.02
N ILE A 21 -14.73 22.58 8.93
CA ILE A 21 -15.35 21.29 9.30
C ILE A 21 -16.09 20.68 8.11
N GLU A 22 -16.77 21.49 7.30
CA GLU A 22 -17.42 21.03 6.07
C GLU A 22 -16.40 20.48 5.08
N ALA A 23 -15.27 21.17 4.92
CA ALA A 23 -14.16 20.75 4.06
C ALA A 23 -13.55 19.41 4.52
N GLU A 24 -13.29 19.25 5.83
CA GLU A 24 -12.85 17.97 6.42
C GLU A 24 -13.88 16.84 6.13
N ALA A 25 -15.18 17.12 6.27
CA ALA A 25 -16.25 16.14 6.04
C ALA A 25 -16.41 15.76 4.55
N LYS A 26 -16.32 16.73 3.64
CA LYS A 26 -16.37 16.51 2.19
C LYS A 26 -15.15 15.75 1.69
N PHE A 27 -13.95 16.04 2.21
CA PHE A 27 -12.78 15.21 1.96
C PHE A 27 -13.02 13.74 2.32
N LEU A 28 -13.54 13.48 3.54
CA LEU A 28 -13.80 12.11 3.97
C LEU A 28 -14.87 11.44 3.10
N ARG A 29 -15.94 12.17 2.74
CA ARG A 29 -16.98 11.69 1.82
C ARG A 29 -16.37 11.28 0.48
N ALA A 30 -15.56 12.14 -0.14
CA ALA A 30 -14.89 11.85 -1.40
C ALA A 30 -13.92 10.68 -1.28
N TRP A 31 -13.13 10.63 -0.21
CA TRP A 31 -12.18 9.55 0.02
C TRP A 31 -12.86 8.19 0.20
N PHE A 32 -13.93 8.09 0.99
CA PHE A 32 -14.69 6.84 1.15
C PHE A 32 -15.32 6.37 -0.16
N HIS A 33 -15.93 7.29 -0.92
CA HIS A 33 -16.50 6.96 -2.23
C HIS A 33 -15.42 6.56 -3.22
N PHE A 34 -14.26 7.21 -3.21
CA PHE A 34 -13.13 6.82 -4.05
C PHE A 34 -12.59 5.43 -3.68
N GLN A 35 -12.45 5.10 -2.38
CA GLN A 35 -12.05 3.74 -1.99
C GLN A 35 -13.05 2.69 -2.49
N ALA A 36 -14.35 2.96 -2.39
CA ALA A 36 -15.39 2.04 -2.84
C ALA A 36 -15.52 1.96 -4.36
N ASN A 37 -15.36 3.08 -5.08
CA ASN A 37 -15.27 3.15 -6.54
C ASN A 37 -14.15 2.23 -7.06
N LYS A 38 -12.97 2.26 -6.44
CA LYS A 38 -11.87 1.35 -6.82
C LYS A 38 -12.22 -0.13 -6.66
N VAL A 39 -13.22 -0.49 -5.84
CA VAL A 39 -13.63 -1.88 -5.65
C VAL A 39 -14.79 -2.25 -6.58
N PHE A 40 -15.80 -1.38 -6.70
CA PHE A 40 -17.09 -1.70 -7.35
C PHE A 40 -17.34 -0.97 -8.67
N GLU A 41 -16.42 -0.10 -9.10
CA GLU A 41 -16.53 0.83 -10.23
C GLU A 41 -17.65 1.88 -10.06
N LYS A 42 -18.91 1.45 -9.99
CA LYS A 42 -20.11 2.29 -10.00
C LYS A 42 -20.93 2.08 -8.74
N ILE A 43 -20.88 3.06 -7.86
CA ILE A 43 -21.69 3.15 -6.64
C ILE A 43 -22.46 4.47 -6.61
N PRO A 44 -23.61 4.56 -5.91
CA PRO A 44 -24.26 5.84 -5.70
C PRO A 44 -23.36 6.80 -4.93
N TYR A 45 -23.20 8.03 -5.42
CA TYR A 45 -22.50 9.07 -4.68
C TYR A 45 -23.45 9.79 -3.73
N ILE A 46 -23.40 9.45 -2.44
CA ILE A 46 -24.36 9.93 -1.45
C ILE A 46 -23.91 11.24 -0.83
N ARG A 47 -24.64 12.33 -1.14
CA ARG A 47 -24.50 13.66 -0.52
C ARG A 47 -25.62 13.93 0.50
N THR A 48 -25.65 15.13 1.11
CA THR A 48 -26.75 15.50 2.01
C THR A 48 -28.07 15.64 1.25
N LYS A 49 -29.21 15.52 1.95
CA LYS A 49 -30.54 15.70 1.33
C LYS A 49 -30.70 17.05 0.63
N ALA A 50 -30.11 18.10 1.19
CA ALA A 50 -30.15 19.44 0.59
C ALA A 50 -29.38 19.49 -0.73
N GLU A 51 -28.23 18.82 -0.82
CA GLU A 51 -27.42 18.75 -2.04
C GLU A 51 -28.04 17.87 -3.13
N LEU A 52 -28.84 16.87 -2.74
CA LEU A 52 -29.47 15.92 -3.66
C LEU A 52 -30.88 16.33 -4.11
N ALA A 53 -31.50 17.31 -3.45
CA ALA A 53 -32.88 17.69 -3.71
C ALA A 53 -33.14 18.00 -5.20
N PRO A 54 -34.25 17.50 -5.78
CA PRO A 54 -35.38 16.82 -5.12
C PRO A 54 -35.20 15.30 -4.92
N VAL A 55 -34.07 14.71 -5.32
CA VAL A 55 -33.80 13.27 -5.19
C VAL A 55 -33.42 12.95 -3.74
N LEU A 56 -34.02 11.91 -3.17
CA LEU A 56 -33.62 11.43 -1.84
C LEU A 56 -32.39 10.51 -1.95
N PRO A 57 -31.52 10.45 -0.92
CA PRO A 57 -30.34 9.58 -0.91
C PRO A 57 -30.59 8.13 -1.35
N GLU A 58 -31.71 7.54 -0.92
CA GLU A 58 -32.12 6.17 -1.25
C GLU A 58 -32.48 5.95 -2.73
N TYR A 59 -32.67 7.04 -3.49
CA TYR A 59 -33.02 7.04 -4.91
C TYR A 59 -31.87 7.49 -5.82
N VAL A 60 -30.68 7.75 -5.27
CA VAL A 60 -29.50 8.08 -6.08
C VAL A 60 -29.04 6.82 -6.85
N PRO A 61 -28.99 6.86 -8.19
CA PRO A 61 -28.55 5.72 -8.98
C PRO A 61 -27.02 5.58 -8.95
N ASN A 62 -26.52 4.40 -9.36
CA ASN A 62 -25.11 4.15 -9.64
C ASN A 62 -24.81 4.23 -11.16
N SER A 63 -25.30 5.28 -11.82
CA SER A 63 -25.24 5.41 -13.28
C SER A 63 -23.83 5.61 -13.83
N ASP A 64 -22.95 6.19 -13.03
CA ASP A 64 -21.59 6.54 -13.39
C ASP A 64 -20.65 6.31 -12.19
N PRO A 65 -19.32 6.35 -12.39
CA PRO A 65 -18.37 6.08 -11.32
C PRO A 65 -18.33 7.16 -10.21
N GLY A 66 -18.98 8.31 -10.38
CA GLY A 66 -19.02 9.38 -9.39
C GLY A 66 -17.80 10.31 -9.38
N TRP A 67 -16.98 10.30 -10.44
CA TRP A 67 -15.70 11.02 -10.50
C TRP A 67 -15.85 12.53 -10.31
N ASN A 68 -16.77 13.16 -11.03
CA ASN A 68 -17.04 14.60 -10.90
C ASN A 68 -17.38 14.95 -9.44
N GLN A 69 -18.18 14.13 -8.77
CA GLN A 69 -18.59 14.41 -7.40
C GLN A 69 -17.47 14.23 -6.38
N ILE A 70 -16.58 13.26 -6.62
CA ILE A 70 -15.33 13.07 -5.86
C ILE A 70 -14.45 14.31 -6.02
N GLU A 71 -14.24 14.76 -7.25
CA GLU A 71 -13.37 15.90 -7.57
C GLU A 71 -13.92 17.23 -7.04
N ASP A 72 -15.23 17.45 -7.09
CA ASP A 72 -15.90 18.63 -6.54
C ASP A 72 -15.67 18.73 -5.02
N ASP A 73 -15.91 17.63 -4.30
CA ASP A 73 -15.78 17.60 -2.85
C ASP A 73 -14.32 17.76 -2.41
N LEU A 74 -13.38 17.20 -3.17
CA LEU A 74 -11.95 17.41 -2.94
C LEU A 74 -11.52 18.82 -3.30
N GLN A 75 -12.05 19.42 -4.37
CA GLN A 75 -11.75 20.82 -4.70
C GLN A 75 -12.23 21.75 -3.60
N PHE A 76 -13.45 21.55 -3.11
CA PHE A 76 -13.96 22.30 -1.97
C PHE A 76 -13.04 22.14 -0.75
N ALA A 77 -12.53 20.93 -0.50
CA ALA A 77 -11.58 20.71 0.58
C ALA A 77 -10.24 21.45 0.36
N ILE A 78 -9.69 21.41 -0.85
CA ILE A 78 -8.45 22.12 -1.23
C ILE A 78 -8.60 23.63 -1.02
N ASP A 79 -9.73 24.20 -1.43
CA ASP A 79 -9.98 25.64 -1.36
C ASP A 79 -10.18 26.17 0.08
N ASN A 80 -10.56 25.29 1.01
CA ASN A 80 -11.02 25.69 2.35
C ASN A 80 -10.21 25.08 3.51
N LEU A 81 -9.27 24.17 3.25
CA LEU A 81 -8.36 23.64 4.27
C LEU A 81 -7.04 24.41 4.29
N PRO A 82 -6.46 24.65 5.49
CA PRO A 82 -5.13 25.23 5.60
C PRO A 82 -4.04 24.27 5.11
N PRO A 83 -2.84 24.77 4.75
CA PRO A 83 -1.70 23.93 4.39
C PRO A 83 -1.12 23.13 5.56
N THR A 84 -1.44 23.51 6.80
CA THR A 84 -1.05 22.80 8.03
C THR A 84 -2.26 22.12 8.66
N HIS A 85 -2.04 21.15 9.54
CA HIS A 85 -3.13 20.49 10.26
C HIS A 85 -3.98 21.51 11.04
N PRO A 86 -5.32 21.52 10.84
CA PRO A 86 -6.19 22.37 11.64
C PRO A 86 -5.99 22.16 13.14
N LEU A 87 -5.90 23.26 13.90
CA LEU A 87 -5.68 23.26 15.34
C LEU A 87 -4.37 22.59 15.82
N GLY A 88 -3.45 22.24 14.90
CA GLY A 88 -2.27 21.44 15.23
C GLY A 88 -2.57 19.96 15.51
N GLU A 89 -3.79 19.50 15.21
CA GLU A 89 -4.21 18.11 15.42
C GLU A 89 -3.79 17.26 14.21
N VAL A 90 -2.69 16.51 14.33
CA VAL A 90 -2.05 15.76 13.22
C VAL A 90 -2.95 14.75 12.50
N GLY A 91 -4.05 14.32 13.13
CA GLY A 91 -5.05 13.45 12.49
C GLY A 91 -6.04 14.17 11.57
N ARG A 92 -6.12 15.51 11.63
CA ARG A 92 -7.02 16.30 10.77
C ARG A 92 -6.43 16.50 9.39
N ILE A 93 -7.32 16.62 8.42
CA ILE A 93 -6.97 16.79 7.02
C ILE A 93 -6.49 18.23 6.78
N HIS A 94 -5.39 18.36 6.06
CA HIS A 94 -4.88 19.63 5.52
C HIS A 94 -4.99 19.65 3.98
N LYS A 95 -4.74 20.81 3.37
CA LYS A 95 -4.84 21.05 1.92
C LYS A 95 -4.15 19.97 1.08
N TYR A 96 -2.86 19.72 1.34
CA TYR A 96 -2.07 18.77 0.55
C TYR A 96 -2.55 17.31 0.65
N ALA A 97 -3.26 16.92 1.71
CA ALA A 97 -3.90 15.61 1.79
C ALA A 97 -5.09 15.53 0.81
N ALA A 98 -5.89 16.61 0.70
CA ALA A 98 -6.96 16.72 -0.29
C ALA A 98 -6.41 16.71 -1.72
N GLU A 99 -5.32 17.42 -1.98
CA GLU A 99 -4.63 17.40 -3.27
C GLU A 99 -4.11 16.00 -3.62
N ALA A 100 -3.51 15.28 -2.68
CA ALA A 100 -3.00 13.93 -2.93
C ALA A 100 -4.12 12.96 -3.30
N VAL A 101 -5.28 13.02 -2.62
CA VAL A 101 -6.45 12.20 -2.98
C VAL A 101 -6.98 12.57 -4.35
N LYS A 102 -7.07 13.87 -4.67
CA LYS A 102 -7.58 14.34 -5.97
C LYS A 102 -6.64 13.97 -7.12
N ALA A 103 -5.33 14.16 -6.93
CA ALA A 103 -4.33 13.71 -7.89
C ALA A 103 -4.46 12.21 -8.14
N HIS A 104 -4.64 11.41 -7.09
CA HIS A 104 -4.82 9.96 -7.23
C HIS A 104 -6.11 9.61 -7.99
N ALA A 105 -7.22 10.34 -7.79
CA ALA A 105 -8.43 10.17 -8.58
C ALA A 105 -8.17 10.45 -10.08
N HIS A 106 -7.51 11.57 -10.40
CA HIS A 106 -7.09 11.88 -11.77
C HIS A 106 -6.15 10.81 -12.37
N MET A 107 -5.22 10.24 -11.58
CA MET A 107 -4.38 9.13 -12.02
C MET A 107 -5.17 7.87 -12.38
N TYR A 108 -6.32 7.62 -11.75
CA TYR A 108 -7.25 6.52 -12.11
C TYR A 108 -7.98 6.79 -13.42
N GLN A 109 -8.30 8.05 -13.68
CA GLN A 109 -8.96 8.50 -14.90
C GLN A 109 -8.00 8.72 -16.08
N LYS A 110 -6.68 8.63 -15.83
CA LYS A 110 -5.60 8.96 -16.78
C LYS A 110 -5.60 10.44 -17.21
N GLU A 111 -6.12 11.30 -16.34
CA GLU A 111 -6.14 12.76 -16.45
C GLU A 111 -4.80 13.32 -15.96
N PHE A 112 -3.73 13.01 -16.71
CA PHE A 112 -2.38 13.28 -16.26
C PHE A 112 -2.06 14.78 -16.13
N ASN A 113 -2.68 15.63 -16.95
CA ASN A 113 -2.46 17.08 -16.89
C ASN A 113 -3.03 17.68 -15.59
N GLU A 114 -4.20 17.21 -15.19
CA GLU A 114 -4.91 17.60 -13.98
C GLU A 114 -4.18 17.08 -12.74
N ALA A 115 -3.71 15.83 -12.77
CA ALA A 115 -2.88 15.26 -11.72
C ALA A 115 -1.55 16.02 -11.56
N LYS A 116 -0.88 16.36 -12.67
CA LYS A 116 0.43 17.03 -12.70
C LYS A 116 0.48 18.28 -11.83
N ALA A 117 -0.50 19.17 -11.98
CA ALA A 117 -0.55 20.43 -11.26
C ALA A 117 -0.60 20.23 -9.73
N LEU A 118 -1.42 19.29 -9.28
CA LEU A 118 -1.56 18.95 -7.85
C LEU A 118 -0.29 18.28 -7.30
N LEU A 119 0.28 17.35 -8.06
CA LEU A 119 1.51 16.66 -7.67
C LEU A 119 2.69 17.64 -7.56
N ASP A 120 2.81 18.57 -8.49
CA ASP A 120 3.84 19.61 -8.48
C ASP A 120 3.64 20.59 -7.31
N ASP A 121 2.40 20.94 -6.93
CA ASP A 121 2.15 21.77 -5.74
C ASP A 121 2.57 21.06 -4.45
N ILE A 122 2.23 19.79 -4.29
CA ILE A 122 2.62 18.99 -3.12
C ILE A 122 4.15 18.89 -3.02
N ILE A 123 4.84 18.60 -4.13
CA ILE A 123 6.31 18.44 -4.15
C ILE A 123 7.01 19.76 -3.80
N ASN A 124 6.56 20.88 -4.38
CA ASN A 124 7.27 22.14 -4.27
C ASN A 124 6.88 22.96 -3.04
N ASN A 125 5.62 22.89 -2.63
CA ASN A 125 5.04 23.76 -1.59
C ASN A 125 4.51 22.99 -0.37
N GLY A 126 4.40 21.66 -0.45
CA GLY A 126 3.86 20.81 0.61
C GLY A 126 4.72 20.75 1.88
N GLY A 127 6.03 20.98 1.76
CA GLY A 127 6.97 20.91 2.88
C GLY A 127 7.31 19.49 3.35
N PHE A 128 6.97 18.47 2.56
CA PHE A 128 7.27 17.06 2.85
C PHE A 128 8.69 16.67 2.41
N SER A 129 9.25 15.65 3.06
CA SER A 129 10.51 15.02 2.64
C SER A 129 10.49 13.53 2.92
N LEU A 130 11.17 12.74 2.08
CA LEU A 130 11.29 11.30 2.28
C LEU A 130 11.90 11.01 3.66
N ALA A 131 11.32 10.05 4.38
CA ALA A 131 11.85 9.60 5.65
C ALA A 131 13.27 9.04 5.45
N GLY A 132 14.15 9.33 6.42
CA GLY A 132 15.58 9.01 6.34
C GLY A 132 15.84 7.53 6.11
N ASN A 133 15.12 6.65 6.81
CA ASN A 133 15.09 5.22 6.50
C ASN A 133 13.74 4.82 5.91
N PHE A 134 13.76 3.84 5.00
CA PHE A 134 12.55 3.24 4.44
C PHE A 134 11.63 2.68 5.53
N TYR A 135 12.19 2.04 6.56
CA TYR A 135 11.40 1.37 7.59
C TYR A 135 10.74 2.32 8.59
N ASP A 136 11.17 3.59 8.67
CA ASP A 136 10.55 4.61 9.52
C ASP A 136 9.07 4.85 9.13
N ASN A 137 8.70 4.50 7.89
CA ASN A 137 7.31 4.51 7.41
C ASN A 137 6.45 3.36 7.97
N TYR A 138 7.01 2.42 8.73
CA TYR A 138 6.29 1.29 9.32
C TYR A 138 6.59 1.10 10.81
N ASP A 139 7.21 2.11 11.42
CA ASP A 139 7.60 2.20 12.83
C ASP A 139 6.57 3.06 13.59
N MET A 140 6.21 2.64 14.82
CA MET A 140 5.21 3.32 15.67
C MET A 140 5.79 4.56 16.39
N THR A 141 7.11 4.67 16.47
CA THR A 141 7.83 5.80 17.07
C THR A 141 8.12 6.92 16.07
N HIS A 142 7.88 6.66 14.78
CA HIS A 142 8.07 7.61 13.67
C HIS A 142 6.76 7.92 12.92
N GLU A 143 5.62 7.83 13.60
CA GLU A 143 4.30 8.23 13.09
C GLU A 143 4.22 9.72 12.76
N ASN A 144 3.42 10.06 11.73
CA ASN A 144 3.29 11.43 11.24
C ASN A 144 4.66 12.10 10.93
N ASN A 145 5.60 11.33 10.38
CA ASN A 145 6.93 11.82 10.00
C ASN A 145 6.87 12.78 8.78
N SER A 146 8.03 13.28 8.35
CA SER A 146 8.14 14.23 7.24
C SER A 146 7.61 13.71 5.89
N GLU A 147 7.44 12.40 5.73
CA GLU A 147 6.94 11.78 4.51
C GLU A 147 5.41 11.61 4.53
N SER A 148 4.78 11.75 5.70
CA SER A 148 3.34 11.55 5.90
C SER A 148 2.52 12.69 5.34
N ILE A 149 1.71 12.40 4.32
CA ILE A 149 0.72 13.35 3.77
C ILE A 149 -0.68 13.03 4.31
N PHE A 150 -1.03 11.75 4.43
CA PHE A 150 -2.29 11.34 5.03
C PHE A 150 -2.16 10.02 5.77
N GLU A 151 -2.41 10.05 7.07
CA GLU A 151 -2.34 8.92 8.00
C GLU A 151 -3.65 8.73 8.76
N ILE A 152 -4.16 7.49 8.79
CA ILE A 152 -5.26 7.09 9.68
C ILE A 152 -4.66 6.83 11.06
N GLN A 153 -5.06 7.65 12.04
CA GLN A 153 -4.52 7.60 13.39
C GLN A 153 -5.07 6.37 14.14
N ALA A 154 -4.15 5.56 14.67
CA ALA A 154 -4.43 4.43 15.55
C ALA A 154 -3.89 4.73 16.95
N SER A 155 -4.46 4.06 17.96
CA SER A 155 -3.98 4.14 19.32
C SER A 155 -4.51 2.97 20.14
N THR A 156 -3.76 2.60 21.19
CA THR A 156 -4.20 1.59 22.13
C THR A 156 -4.09 2.11 23.54
N THR A 157 -5.07 1.77 24.38
CA THR A 157 -5.01 1.94 25.83
C THR A 157 -5.31 0.60 26.49
N SER A 158 -5.23 0.53 27.81
CA SER A 158 -5.57 -0.69 28.55
C SER A 158 -7.05 -1.09 28.42
N THR A 159 -7.94 -0.17 28.04
CA THR A 159 -9.40 -0.40 28.00
C THR A 159 -10.04 -0.16 26.63
N THR A 160 -9.35 0.53 25.72
CA THR A 160 -9.86 0.82 24.38
C THR A 160 -8.77 0.70 23.33
N ARG A 161 -9.17 0.52 22.07
CA ARG A 161 -8.26 0.47 20.93
C ARG A 161 -8.92 1.05 19.68
N SER A 162 -8.14 1.78 18.91
CA SER A 162 -8.33 2.00 17.48
C SER A 162 -7.10 1.43 16.80
N SER A 163 -7.24 0.33 16.06
CA SER A 163 -6.10 -0.37 15.45
C SER A 163 -6.40 -0.69 14.01
N VAL A 164 -5.37 -0.69 13.17
CA VAL A 164 -5.48 -1.20 11.81
C VAL A 164 -5.72 -2.72 11.89
N LEU A 165 -6.94 -3.18 11.60
CA LEU A 165 -7.33 -4.58 11.76
C LEU A 165 -6.40 -5.57 11.04
N ILE A 166 -5.75 -5.13 9.96
CA ILE A 166 -4.83 -5.97 9.20
C ILE A 166 -3.62 -6.41 10.04
N SER A 167 -3.19 -5.63 11.04
CA SER A 167 -2.03 -6.00 11.85
C SER A 167 -2.27 -7.31 12.61
N GLY A 168 -3.46 -7.44 13.22
CA GLY A 168 -3.90 -8.65 13.90
C GLY A 168 -3.84 -9.91 13.02
N VAL A 169 -4.34 -9.81 11.78
CA VAL A 169 -4.44 -10.99 10.90
C VAL A 169 -3.09 -11.49 10.39
N VAL A 170 -2.10 -10.60 10.26
CA VAL A 170 -0.76 -10.94 9.76
C VAL A 170 0.20 -11.43 10.85
N PHE A 171 -0.16 -11.30 12.14
CA PHE A 171 0.69 -11.84 13.21
C PHE A 171 0.96 -13.33 13.01
N HIS A 172 2.18 -13.74 13.38
CA HIS A 172 2.56 -15.14 13.35
C HIS A 172 1.58 -15.96 14.18
N GLN A 173 1.28 -17.18 13.74
CA GLN A 173 0.52 -18.11 14.58
C GLN A 173 1.45 -18.85 15.56
N LYS A 174 2.73 -18.98 15.21
CA LYS A 174 3.75 -19.71 15.95
C LYS A 174 4.97 -18.81 16.21
N GLY A 175 5.81 -19.20 17.16
CA GLY A 175 7.05 -18.50 17.48
C GLY A 175 6.86 -17.26 18.38
N PRO A 176 7.97 -16.57 18.71
CA PRO A 176 7.99 -15.46 19.67
C PRO A 176 7.10 -14.28 19.25
N ALA A 177 6.99 -14.04 17.94
CA ALA A 177 6.15 -12.99 17.38
C ALA A 177 4.66 -13.35 17.33
N SER A 178 4.24 -14.53 17.82
CA SER A 178 2.83 -14.91 17.84
C SER A 178 2.06 -14.12 18.90
N CYS A 179 1.47 -12.99 18.49
CA CYS A 179 0.56 -12.22 19.33
C CYS A 179 -0.90 -12.65 19.16
N GLY A 180 -1.16 -13.89 18.71
CA GLY A 180 -2.53 -14.43 18.52
C GLY A 180 -3.10 -14.27 17.11
N GLY A 181 -2.25 -13.98 16.11
CA GLY A 181 -2.65 -13.93 14.71
C GLY A 181 -2.62 -15.27 13.99
N TRP A 182 -2.85 -15.20 12.68
CA TRP A 182 -3.06 -16.37 11.84
C TRP A 182 -2.08 -16.50 10.68
N GLY A 183 -1.16 -15.54 10.53
CA GLY A 183 -0.13 -15.51 9.51
C GLY A 183 -0.65 -15.23 8.10
N PHE A 184 -1.72 -14.46 7.93
CA PHE A 184 -2.26 -14.12 6.61
C PHE A 184 -1.39 -13.07 5.87
N PHE A 185 -1.78 -12.78 4.62
CA PHE A 185 -1.16 -11.75 3.78
C PHE A 185 0.31 -12.03 3.44
N GLN A 186 0.56 -13.27 3.05
CA GLN A 186 1.90 -13.81 2.85
C GLN A 186 2.46 -13.40 1.48
N PRO A 187 3.67 -12.81 1.42
CA PRO A 187 4.37 -12.53 0.18
C PRO A 187 4.52 -13.77 -0.70
N SER A 188 4.48 -13.58 -2.03
CA SER A 188 4.75 -14.65 -2.99
C SER A 188 6.24 -14.75 -3.32
N GLN A 189 6.66 -15.91 -3.84
CA GLN A 189 7.99 -16.07 -4.43
C GLN A 189 8.24 -15.04 -5.54
N CYS A 190 7.24 -14.79 -6.40
CA CYS A 190 7.33 -13.79 -7.46
C CYS A 190 7.58 -12.37 -6.91
N LEU A 191 7.08 -12.04 -5.72
CA LEU A 191 7.40 -10.78 -5.06
C LEU A 191 8.83 -10.79 -4.50
N PHE A 192 9.27 -11.87 -3.85
CA PHE A 192 10.65 -11.98 -3.36
C PHE A 192 11.67 -11.83 -4.50
N GLU A 193 11.42 -12.50 -5.63
CA GLU A 193 12.27 -12.42 -6.82
C GLU A 193 12.27 -11.04 -7.48
N ALA A 194 11.22 -10.23 -7.29
CA ALA A 194 11.19 -8.86 -7.83
C ALA A 194 12.23 -7.94 -7.20
N PHE A 195 12.72 -8.25 -5.99
CA PHE A 195 13.78 -7.49 -5.32
C PHE A 195 15.19 -7.83 -5.81
N GLN A 196 15.35 -8.70 -6.82
CA GLN A 196 16.65 -8.95 -7.44
C GLN A 196 17.18 -7.68 -8.12
N VAL A 197 18.49 -7.48 -7.97
CA VAL A 197 19.21 -6.40 -8.64
C VAL A 197 20.35 -6.95 -9.49
N THR A 198 20.72 -6.21 -10.53
CA THR A 198 21.89 -6.47 -11.35
C THR A 198 23.18 -6.27 -10.54
N ALA A 199 24.32 -6.64 -11.13
CA ALA A 199 25.63 -6.33 -10.58
C ALA A 199 25.84 -4.83 -10.32
N ASP A 200 25.14 -3.95 -11.04
CA ASP A 200 25.17 -2.49 -10.88
C ASP A 200 24.20 -1.98 -9.79
N GLY A 201 23.44 -2.86 -9.12
CA GLY A 201 22.49 -2.47 -8.09
C GLY A 201 21.17 -1.89 -8.62
N LEU A 202 20.85 -2.13 -9.89
CA LEU A 202 19.59 -1.72 -10.52
C LEU A 202 18.58 -2.88 -10.52
N PRO A 203 17.26 -2.64 -10.43
CA PRO A 203 16.26 -3.70 -10.43
C PRO A 203 16.27 -4.49 -11.74
N VAL A 204 16.07 -5.80 -11.64
CA VAL A 204 15.85 -6.66 -12.82
C VAL A 204 14.41 -6.46 -13.31
N LEU A 205 14.27 -5.59 -14.32
CA LEU A 205 12.97 -5.10 -14.78
C LEU A 205 12.13 -6.20 -15.42
N ASP A 206 12.72 -6.98 -16.33
CA ASP A 206 12.02 -8.08 -16.98
C ASP A 206 11.92 -9.29 -16.03
N ILE A 207 10.73 -9.85 -15.91
CA ILE A 207 10.52 -11.04 -15.07
C ILE A 207 11.18 -12.29 -15.66
N ALA A 208 11.39 -12.34 -16.98
CA ALA A 208 12.05 -13.47 -17.64
C ALA A 208 13.56 -13.51 -17.35
N GLU A 209 14.17 -12.38 -16.99
CA GLU A 209 15.58 -12.25 -16.64
C GLU A 209 15.86 -12.53 -15.16
N ARG A 210 14.82 -12.65 -14.33
CA ARG A 210 14.97 -12.93 -12.90
C ARG A 210 15.33 -14.39 -12.68
N GLU A 211 16.34 -14.62 -11.85
CA GLU A 211 16.74 -15.96 -11.46
C GLU A 211 15.79 -16.53 -10.39
N SER A 212 15.68 -17.85 -10.34
CA SER A 212 14.90 -18.51 -9.28
C SER A 212 15.66 -18.41 -7.96
N LEU A 213 15.10 -17.70 -6.98
CA LEU A 213 15.72 -17.60 -5.66
C LEU A 213 15.36 -18.82 -4.79
N ALA A 214 16.34 -19.29 -4.03
CA ALA A 214 16.12 -20.37 -3.06
C ALA A 214 15.04 -20.00 -2.04
N ASN A 215 14.14 -20.95 -1.76
CA ASN A 215 13.09 -20.84 -0.76
C ASN A 215 12.95 -22.16 0.00
N ASP A 216 12.37 -22.10 1.21
CA ASP A 216 12.19 -23.24 2.10
C ASP A 216 10.76 -23.80 2.06
N MET A 217 10.06 -23.66 0.93
CA MET A 217 8.75 -24.28 0.74
C MET A 217 8.85 -25.81 0.87
N GLY A 218 8.01 -26.38 1.73
CA GLY A 218 7.96 -27.82 2.02
C GLY A 218 9.17 -28.34 2.82
N LEU A 219 10.05 -27.45 3.29
CA LEU A 219 11.27 -27.80 4.03
C LEU A 219 11.12 -27.43 5.50
N GLY A 220 11.01 -28.45 6.35
CA GLY A 220 10.98 -28.26 7.81
C GLY A 220 12.20 -27.50 8.33
N SER A 221 12.03 -26.75 9.42
CA SER A 221 13.10 -25.96 10.05
C SER A 221 14.30 -26.79 10.51
N ASN A 222 14.10 -28.09 10.77
CA ASN A 222 15.15 -29.06 11.11
C ASN A 222 15.95 -29.58 9.91
N LYS A 223 15.61 -29.20 8.67
CA LYS A 223 16.37 -29.52 7.46
C LYS A 223 17.31 -28.38 7.12
N THR A 224 18.45 -28.70 6.52
CA THR A 224 19.39 -27.68 6.04
C THR A 224 18.74 -26.82 4.96
N PHE A 225 18.78 -25.51 5.13
CA PHE A 225 18.43 -24.53 4.10
C PHE A 225 19.46 -23.40 4.12
N VAL A 226 20.03 -23.11 2.95
CA VAL A 226 20.97 -22.00 2.77
C VAL A 226 20.23 -20.88 2.04
N PRO A 227 20.04 -19.70 2.66
CA PRO A 227 19.47 -18.55 1.98
C PRO A 227 20.26 -18.17 0.72
N THR A 228 19.57 -17.53 -0.22
CA THR A 228 20.19 -17.07 -1.46
C THR A 228 21.36 -16.11 -1.22
N GLY A 229 22.43 -16.25 -2.02
CA GLY A 229 23.56 -15.32 -2.07
C GLY A 229 23.44 -14.23 -3.15
N HIS A 230 22.31 -14.14 -3.85
CA HIS A 230 22.10 -13.14 -4.91
C HIS A 230 22.10 -11.72 -4.33
N LEU A 231 22.40 -10.74 -5.19
CA LEU A 231 22.25 -9.33 -4.85
C LEU A 231 20.75 -8.97 -4.79
N LEU A 232 20.36 -8.29 -3.72
CA LEU A 232 18.97 -7.89 -3.48
C LEU A 232 18.87 -6.39 -3.16
N ASP A 233 17.74 -5.78 -3.51
CA ASP A 233 17.34 -4.48 -2.97
C ASP A 233 17.04 -4.61 -1.48
N LEU A 234 17.61 -3.73 -0.65
CA LEU A 234 17.55 -3.83 0.81
C LEU A 234 16.14 -3.76 1.39
N ARG A 235 15.18 -3.20 0.65
CA ARG A 235 13.77 -3.13 1.09
C ARG A 235 13.14 -4.52 1.23
N VAL A 236 13.71 -5.55 0.60
CA VAL A 236 13.22 -6.93 0.66
C VAL A 236 13.06 -7.40 2.10
N ASP A 237 14.08 -7.19 2.94
CA ASP A 237 14.09 -7.73 4.30
C ASP A 237 13.45 -6.78 5.32
N TRP A 238 13.08 -5.57 4.91
CA TRP A 238 12.13 -4.73 5.64
C TRP A 238 10.66 -5.03 5.29
N THR A 239 10.42 -5.75 4.18
CA THR A 239 9.08 -6.07 3.67
C THR A 239 8.69 -7.52 3.95
N ILE A 240 9.59 -8.46 3.72
CA ILE A 240 9.38 -9.90 3.74
C ILE A 240 10.12 -10.50 4.94
N ALA A 241 9.42 -11.29 5.73
CA ALA A 241 9.99 -12.22 6.68
C ALA A 241 10.30 -13.54 5.96
N ARG A 242 11.55 -13.98 6.04
CA ARG A 242 12.05 -15.20 5.40
C ARG A 242 13.10 -15.88 6.26
N ARG A 243 13.25 -17.20 6.11
CA ARG A 243 14.17 -18.03 6.91
C ARG A 243 15.60 -17.49 6.91
N GLY A 244 16.22 -17.45 8.10
CA GLY A 244 17.59 -17.02 8.30
C GLY A 244 17.80 -15.50 8.46
N VAL A 245 16.72 -14.70 8.37
CA VAL A 245 16.78 -13.25 8.58
C VAL A 245 16.06 -12.87 9.87
N ASP A 246 16.57 -11.87 10.60
CA ASP A 246 15.89 -11.33 11.77
C ASP A 246 14.50 -10.78 11.42
N PHE A 247 13.53 -11.06 12.28
CA PHE A 247 12.17 -10.54 12.18
C PHE A 247 11.95 -9.44 13.22
N LEU A 248 12.32 -8.19 12.88
CA LEU A 248 12.00 -6.98 13.65
C LEU A 248 12.40 -7.07 15.14
N GLY A 249 13.52 -7.74 15.45
CA GLY A 249 14.02 -7.99 16.80
C GLY A 249 13.32 -9.10 17.58
N TRP A 250 12.35 -9.81 16.99
CA TRP A 250 11.73 -10.99 17.60
C TRP A 250 12.59 -12.26 17.47
N GLY A 251 13.67 -12.20 16.70
CA GLY A 251 14.62 -13.29 16.47
C GLY A 251 14.74 -13.69 15.01
N ILE A 252 15.68 -14.60 14.74
CA ILE A 252 15.92 -15.15 13.40
C ILE A 252 14.77 -16.07 13.01
N HIS A 253 14.18 -15.81 11.84
CA HIS A 253 13.06 -16.61 11.32
C HIS A 253 13.53 -18.05 11.02
N PRO A 254 12.95 -19.10 11.65
CA PRO A 254 13.37 -20.49 11.46
C PRO A 254 12.84 -21.14 10.18
N GLY A 255 11.89 -20.49 9.49
CA GLY A 255 11.18 -21.07 8.35
C GLY A 255 9.85 -21.68 8.78
N ASP A 256 9.59 -22.91 8.34
CA ASP A 256 8.35 -23.67 8.56
C ASP A 256 7.80 -23.61 10.01
N ASP A 257 8.65 -23.64 11.04
CA ASP A 257 8.22 -23.57 12.45
C ASP A 257 7.46 -22.28 12.82
N TRP A 258 7.63 -21.21 12.05
CA TRP A 258 6.92 -19.93 12.24
C TRP A 258 5.77 -19.75 11.26
N ILE A 259 5.71 -20.55 10.20
CA ILE A 259 4.64 -20.51 9.21
C ILE A 259 3.48 -21.40 9.67
N ARG A 260 2.26 -20.88 9.52
CA ARG A 260 1.04 -21.64 9.82
C ARG A 260 0.93 -22.87 8.92
N GLU A 261 0.91 -22.62 7.61
CA GLU A 261 0.68 -23.64 6.58
C GLU A 261 1.30 -23.18 5.25
N GLN A 262 2.48 -23.69 4.92
CA GLN A 262 3.19 -23.31 3.69
C GLN A 262 2.40 -23.67 2.42
N ASN A 263 1.70 -24.80 2.39
CA ASN A 263 0.93 -25.24 1.21
C ASN A 263 -0.20 -24.28 0.80
N ASN A 264 -0.71 -23.49 1.76
CA ASN A 264 -1.71 -22.47 1.51
C ASN A 264 -1.04 -21.11 1.27
N GLY A 265 -0.14 -20.74 2.18
CA GLY A 265 0.40 -19.39 2.28
C GLY A 265 1.70 -19.09 1.55
N GLY A 266 2.50 -20.12 1.30
CA GLY A 266 3.91 -20.00 0.98
C GLY A 266 4.80 -19.84 2.23
N PRO A 267 6.13 -19.76 2.04
CA PRO A 267 7.10 -19.80 3.14
C PRO A 267 7.40 -18.42 3.78
N TYR A 268 6.67 -17.38 3.41
CA TYR A 268 6.96 -16.00 3.77
C TYR A 268 5.87 -15.37 4.63
N MET A 269 6.21 -14.27 5.30
CA MET A 269 5.25 -13.38 5.97
C MET A 269 5.58 -11.91 5.69
N THR A 270 4.62 -11.00 5.86
CA THR A 270 4.88 -9.56 5.75
C THR A 270 5.39 -8.97 7.07
N LYS A 271 6.27 -7.97 6.98
CA LYS A 271 6.76 -7.17 8.12
C LYS A 271 6.02 -5.85 8.29
N LYS A 272 5.48 -5.27 7.20
CA LYS A 272 5.03 -3.86 7.18
C LYS A 272 3.88 -3.51 8.11
N TYR A 273 3.05 -4.48 8.52
CA TYR A 273 1.96 -4.24 9.48
C TYR A 273 2.29 -4.67 10.92
N MET A 274 3.47 -5.25 11.13
CA MET A 274 3.93 -5.75 12.41
C MET A 274 4.67 -4.63 13.17
N HIS A 275 4.70 -4.72 14.50
CA HIS A 275 5.53 -3.83 15.33
C HIS A 275 6.85 -4.51 15.67
N PHE A 276 7.88 -3.71 15.91
CA PHE A 276 9.16 -4.19 16.41
C PHE A 276 9.00 -4.76 17.82
N LYS A 277 9.85 -5.72 18.18
CA LYS A 277 9.84 -6.30 19.54
C LYS A 277 10.01 -5.22 20.62
N SER A 278 10.88 -4.24 20.36
CA SER A 278 11.13 -3.08 21.23
C SER A 278 9.89 -2.21 21.46
N GLU A 279 8.97 -2.20 20.51
CA GLU A 279 7.75 -1.40 20.57
C GLU A 279 6.55 -2.16 21.16
N GLN A 280 6.71 -3.43 21.53
CA GLN A 280 5.58 -4.23 22.03
C GLN A 280 4.91 -3.55 23.23
N SER A 281 5.68 -2.90 24.09
CA SER A 281 5.19 -2.17 25.27
C SER A 281 4.35 -0.93 24.94
N LEU A 282 4.43 -0.40 23.71
CA LEU A 282 3.57 0.70 23.26
C LEU A 282 2.13 0.23 22.99
N ASN A 283 1.92 -1.08 22.86
CA ASN A 283 0.59 -1.66 22.66
C ASN A 283 -0.05 -2.00 24.01
N LEU A 284 -0.77 -1.04 24.56
CA LEU A 284 -1.39 -1.15 25.88
C LEU A 284 -2.63 -2.07 25.89
N PHE A 285 -3.19 -2.36 24.70
CA PHE A 285 -4.33 -3.26 24.56
C PHE A 285 -3.85 -4.70 24.26
N GLY A 286 -3.97 -5.57 25.26
CA GLY A 286 -3.67 -6.99 25.12
C GLY A 286 -2.18 -7.26 24.86
N THR A 287 -1.88 -8.13 23.90
CA THR A 287 -0.52 -8.63 23.62
C THR A 287 0.23 -7.85 22.53
N GLY A 288 -0.43 -6.85 21.93
CA GLY A 288 0.01 -6.20 20.70
C GLY A 288 -0.68 -6.68 19.42
N PHE A 289 -1.62 -7.64 19.52
CA PHE A 289 -2.47 -8.07 18.40
C PHE A 289 -3.15 -6.89 17.69
N SER A 290 -3.76 -6.02 18.48
CA SER A 290 -4.33 -4.77 18.01
C SER A 290 -3.30 -3.69 18.21
N ASN A 291 -2.29 -3.64 17.34
CA ASN A 291 -1.25 -2.65 17.50
C ASN A 291 -1.76 -1.24 17.19
N GLY A 292 -1.22 -0.26 17.91
CA GLY A 292 -1.60 1.15 17.78
C GLY A 292 -0.98 1.85 16.58
N LYS A 293 -0.44 1.10 15.61
CA LYS A 293 0.31 1.66 14.49
C LYS A 293 -0.61 2.35 13.49
N ASN A 294 -0.27 3.58 13.11
CA ASN A 294 -0.96 4.34 12.08
C ASN A 294 -0.94 3.63 10.72
N TYR A 295 -2.01 3.84 9.94
CA TYR A 295 -2.04 3.46 8.53
C TYR A 295 -1.71 4.65 7.65
N ARG A 296 -0.51 4.66 7.06
CA ARG A 296 -0.08 5.65 6.06
C ARG A 296 -0.79 5.40 4.75
N MET A 297 -1.78 6.22 4.43
CA MET A 297 -2.55 6.11 3.19
C MET A 297 -1.84 6.79 2.03
N TYR A 298 -1.25 7.97 2.27
CA TYR A 298 -0.42 8.67 1.27
C TYR A 298 0.87 9.19 1.88
N ARG A 299 1.96 8.87 1.19
CA ARG A 299 3.33 9.31 1.47
C ARG A 299 3.85 10.19 0.35
N LEU A 300 4.88 11.00 0.59
CA LEU A 300 5.59 11.70 -0.49
C LEU A 300 6.10 10.73 -1.57
N ALA A 301 6.48 9.50 -1.21
CA ALA A 301 6.84 8.48 -2.19
C ALA A 301 5.73 8.19 -3.22
N ASN A 302 4.45 8.22 -2.81
CA ASN A 302 3.33 8.05 -3.75
C ASN A 302 3.31 9.19 -4.75
N VAL A 303 3.39 10.42 -4.26
CA VAL A 303 3.36 11.65 -5.06
C VAL A 303 4.52 11.69 -6.06
N LEU A 304 5.74 11.37 -5.62
CA LEU A 304 6.92 11.31 -6.50
C LEU A 304 6.78 10.26 -7.60
N LEU A 305 6.27 9.08 -7.28
CA LEU A 305 6.13 7.99 -8.24
C LEU A 305 4.95 8.21 -9.21
N TRP A 306 3.84 8.80 -8.76
CA TRP A 306 2.78 9.25 -9.66
C TRP A 306 3.27 10.38 -10.57
N ARG A 307 4.08 11.30 -10.05
CA ARG A 307 4.65 12.38 -10.86
C ARG A 307 5.68 11.86 -11.87
N ALA A 308 6.42 10.82 -11.50
CA ALA A 308 7.30 10.09 -12.42
C ALA A 308 6.50 9.37 -13.51
N GLU A 309 5.37 8.76 -13.16
CA GLU A 309 4.44 8.16 -14.12
C GLU A 309 3.95 9.22 -15.12
N VAL A 310 3.44 10.36 -14.64
CA VAL A 310 3.06 11.50 -15.49
C VAL A 310 4.21 11.97 -16.38
N ALA A 311 5.43 12.11 -15.83
CA ALA A 311 6.60 12.53 -16.61
C ALA A 311 6.93 11.55 -17.74
N VAL A 312 6.74 10.24 -17.53
CA VAL A 312 6.91 9.23 -18.58
C VAL A 312 5.87 9.42 -19.69
N GLU A 313 4.61 9.66 -19.33
CA GLU A 313 3.53 9.89 -20.31
C GLU A 313 3.74 11.19 -21.10
N ASP A 314 4.31 12.22 -20.47
CA ASP A 314 4.70 13.48 -21.12
C ASP A 314 5.96 13.35 -22.00
N GLY A 315 6.70 12.24 -21.90
CA GLY A 315 7.99 12.05 -22.57
C GLY A 315 9.18 12.73 -21.89
N ASP A 316 9.01 13.31 -20.69
CA ASP A 316 10.09 13.84 -19.86
C ASP A 316 10.75 12.72 -19.04
N LEU A 317 11.48 11.85 -19.76
CA LEU A 317 12.08 10.64 -19.20
C LEU A 317 13.19 10.96 -18.20
N GLU A 318 13.84 12.11 -18.34
CA GLU A 318 14.90 12.56 -17.45
C GLU A 318 14.31 13.01 -16.10
N LEU A 319 13.19 13.74 -16.09
CA LEU A 319 12.46 14.01 -14.87
C LEU A 319 11.94 12.73 -14.21
N ALA A 320 11.37 11.81 -14.98
CA ALA A 320 10.92 10.51 -14.46
C ALA A 320 12.06 9.74 -13.77
N ARG A 321 13.23 9.69 -14.40
CA ARG A 321 14.45 9.08 -13.84
C ARG A 321 14.86 9.75 -12.54
N ASN A 322 14.87 11.08 -12.51
CA ASN A 322 15.29 11.85 -11.35
C ASN A 322 14.33 11.65 -10.16
N LEU A 323 13.02 11.61 -10.40
CA LEU A 323 12.01 11.33 -9.37
C LEU A 323 12.12 9.90 -8.82
N VAL A 324 12.27 8.89 -9.69
CA VAL A 324 12.54 7.50 -9.27
C VAL A 324 13.83 7.42 -8.45
N ASN A 325 14.88 8.12 -8.88
CA ASN A 325 16.16 8.14 -8.18
C ASN A 325 16.09 8.78 -6.79
N GLN A 326 15.13 9.66 -6.49
CA GLN A 326 14.92 10.13 -5.11
C GLN A 326 14.55 8.95 -4.18
N ILE A 327 13.61 8.09 -4.62
CA ILE A 327 13.21 6.88 -3.88
C ILE A 327 14.39 5.91 -3.75
N ARG A 328 15.11 5.67 -4.85
CA ARG A 328 16.25 4.75 -4.88
C ARG A 328 17.40 5.22 -4.00
N ASN A 329 17.69 6.52 -3.99
CA ASN A 329 18.71 7.10 -3.12
C ASN A 329 18.31 6.98 -1.64
N ARG A 330 17.03 7.21 -1.30
CA ARG A 330 16.56 6.93 0.07
C ARG A 330 16.73 5.46 0.43
N ALA A 331 16.31 4.56 -0.46
CA ALA A 331 16.45 3.13 -0.23
C ALA A 331 17.92 2.76 -0.02
N LYS A 332 18.82 3.16 -0.92
CA LYS A 332 20.29 2.96 -0.82
C LYS A 332 20.87 3.42 0.53
N ASN A 333 20.41 4.57 1.03
CA ASN A 333 20.93 5.16 2.27
C ASN A 333 20.19 4.67 3.53
N SER A 334 19.16 3.84 3.39
CA SER A 334 18.45 3.27 4.53
C SER A 334 19.29 2.19 5.20
N SER A 335 19.15 2.08 6.52
CA SER A 335 19.82 1.02 7.28
C SER A 335 19.38 -0.36 6.79
N PRO A 336 20.29 -1.29 6.48
CA PRO A 336 19.93 -2.66 6.12
C PRO A 336 19.49 -3.44 7.36
N VAL A 337 18.75 -4.53 7.14
CA VAL A 337 18.56 -5.53 8.21
C VAL A 337 19.89 -6.23 8.48
N MET A 338 20.36 -6.16 9.72
CA MET A 338 21.64 -6.73 10.18
C MET A 338 21.49 -8.16 10.71
N GLY A 339 22.61 -8.87 10.84
CA GLY A 339 22.66 -10.22 11.40
C GLY A 339 22.78 -11.29 10.33
N LEU A 340 24.01 -11.54 9.85
CA LEU A 340 24.27 -12.65 8.94
C LEU A 340 24.20 -13.99 9.70
N CYS A 341 23.11 -14.73 9.52
CA CYS A 341 22.93 -16.05 10.13
C CYS A 341 23.63 -17.14 9.30
N THR A 342 24.46 -17.95 9.96
CA THR A 342 25.14 -19.12 9.35
C THR A 342 24.64 -20.45 9.91
N SER A 343 23.60 -20.42 10.75
CA SER A 343 22.87 -21.61 11.20
C SER A 343 21.82 -22.03 10.17
N TYR A 344 22.17 -23.01 9.33
CA TYR A 344 21.28 -23.49 8.26
C TYR A 344 20.23 -24.52 8.73
N VAL A 345 20.33 -25.00 9.96
CA VAL A 345 19.40 -25.94 10.61
C VAL A 345 18.89 -25.32 11.91
N ASN A 346 17.58 -25.33 12.13
CA ASN A 346 16.91 -24.73 13.28
C ASN A 346 17.39 -23.29 13.61
N PRO A 347 17.36 -22.32 12.66
CA PRO A 347 17.91 -20.99 12.91
C PRO A 347 17.17 -20.19 14.00
N GLY A 348 15.99 -20.63 14.44
CA GLY A 348 15.26 -20.02 15.54
C GLY A 348 15.73 -20.45 16.94
N THR A 349 16.68 -21.40 17.06
CA THR A 349 17.15 -21.93 18.35
C THR A 349 18.66 -21.77 18.49
N ASN A 350 19.10 -20.77 19.26
CA ASN A 350 20.51 -20.44 19.48
C ASN A 350 21.35 -20.34 18.19
N PRO A 351 20.93 -19.54 17.19
CA PRO A 351 21.66 -19.42 15.93
C PRO A 351 23.03 -18.76 16.12
N VAL A 352 23.97 -19.11 15.24
CA VAL A 352 25.21 -18.37 15.02
C VAL A 352 24.88 -17.21 14.09
N VAL A 353 25.03 -15.97 14.59
CA VAL A 353 24.70 -14.74 13.87
C VAL A 353 25.83 -13.73 14.03
N ASP A 354 26.32 -13.20 12.91
CA ASP A 354 27.26 -12.08 12.89
C ASP A 354 26.47 -10.77 12.72
N TRP A 355 26.21 -10.09 13.84
CA TRP A 355 25.47 -8.82 13.89
C TRP A 355 26.27 -7.62 13.35
N SER A 356 27.57 -7.79 13.07
CA SER A 356 28.37 -6.74 12.43
C SER A 356 28.18 -6.68 10.92
N LYS A 357 27.48 -7.65 10.33
CA LYS A 357 27.23 -7.77 8.89
C LYS A 357 25.75 -7.66 8.54
N PRO A 358 25.41 -7.16 7.34
CA PRO A 358 24.07 -7.25 6.80
C PRO A 358 23.58 -8.71 6.71
N ALA A 359 22.28 -8.94 6.88
CA ALA A 359 21.68 -10.28 6.84
C ALA A 359 21.69 -10.92 5.44
N ALA A 360 21.90 -10.13 4.39
CA ALA A 360 21.99 -10.59 3.00
C ALA A 360 22.87 -9.65 2.17
N ASN A 361 23.10 -10.02 0.91
CA ASN A 361 23.90 -9.22 -0.02
C ASN A 361 23.06 -8.10 -0.63
N TYR A 362 22.96 -6.98 0.08
CA TYR A 362 22.18 -5.84 -0.40
C TYR A 362 22.97 -4.93 -1.34
N LYS A 363 22.33 -4.47 -2.42
CA LYS A 363 22.86 -3.41 -3.30
C LYS A 363 21.72 -2.63 -3.93
N VAL A 364 21.75 -1.31 -3.79
CA VAL A 364 20.77 -0.40 -4.41
C VAL A 364 21.54 0.78 -4.97
N GLU A 365 21.35 1.08 -6.24
CA GLU A 365 21.96 2.23 -6.92
C GLU A 365 20.93 3.03 -7.71
N PRO A 366 21.05 4.36 -7.81
CA PRO A 366 20.22 5.15 -8.70
C PRO A 366 20.55 4.83 -10.17
N TYR A 367 19.57 4.99 -11.06
CA TYR A 367 19.80 4.88 -12.50
C TYR A 367 20.73 6.01 -12.97
N PRO A 368 21.87 5.70 -13.62
CA PRO A 368 22.75 6.74 -14.15
C PRO A 368 22.07 7.54 -15.27
N GLN A 369 22.60 8.72 -15.58
CA GLN A 369 22.12 9.52 -16.70
C GLN A 369 22.32 8.75 -18.02
N GLY A 370 21.32 8.81 -18.91
CA GLY A 370 21.35 8.09 -20.18
C GLY A 370 21.15 6.57 -20.09
N HIS A 371 20.79 6.04 -18.91
CA HIS A 371 20.55 4.61 -18.74
C HIS A 371 19.41 4.09 -19.65
N PRO A 372 19.53 2.90 -20.28
CA PRO A 372 18.53 2.35 -21.20
C PRO A 372 17.11 2.24 -20.64
N ALA A 373 16.97 2.03 -19.32
CA ALA A 373 15.68 2.01 -18.64
C ALA A 373 14.86 3.31 -18.79
N PHE A 374 15.49 4.44 -19.16
CA PHE A 374 14.84 5.72 -19.42
C PHE A 374 15.12 6.23 -20.84
N SER A 375 15.37 5.32 -21.79
CA SER A 375 15.63 5.65 -23.20
C SER A 375 14.36 5.82 -24.04
N SER A 376 13.23 5.30 -23.56
CA SER A 376 11.92 5.41 -24.21
C SER A 376 10.80 5.38 -23.17
N ILE A 377 9.60 5.81 -23.57
CA ILE A 377 8.39 5.73 -22.72
C ILE A 377 8.15 4.30 -22.25
N THR A 378 8.28 3.30 -23.14
CA THR A 378 8.05 1.89 -22.81
C THR A 378 8.99 1.38 -21.73
N GLU A 379 10.30 1.65 -21.86
CA GLU A 379 11.28 1.22 -20.87
C GLU A 379 11.13 2.00 -19.54
N ALA A 380 10.85 3.30 -19.62
CA ALA A 380 10.65 4.14 -18.43
C ALA A 380 9.41 3.72 -17.64
N ARG A 381 8.31 3.32 -18.31
CA ARG A 381 7.14 2.72 -17.64
C ARG A 381 7.54 1.49 -16.83
N LYS A 382 8.37 0.59 -17.38
CA LYS A 382 8.83 -0.60 -16.65
C LYS A 382 9.61 -0.20 -15.40
N ALA A 383 10.51 0.77 -15.50
CA ALA A 383 11.30 1.26 -14.37
C ALA A 383 10.44 1.91 -13.27
N VAL A 384 9.55 2.84 -13.63
CA VAL A 384 8.64 3.51 -12.67
C VAL A 384 7.69 2.51 -11.99
N ARG A 385 7.10 1.59 -12.77
CA ARG A 385 6.20 0.56 -12.24
C ARG A 385 6.93 -0.45 -11.36
N MET A 386 8.19 -0.76 -11.67
CA MET A 386 9.03 -1.60 -10.80
C MET A 386 9.31 -0.89 -9.49
N GLU A 387 9.75 0.38 -9.52
CA GLU A 387 10.04 1.12 -8.28
C GLU A 387 8.78 1.24 -7.40
N THR A 388 7.61 1.46 -8.01
CA THR A 388 6.30 1.42 -7.33
C THR A 388 6.02 0.08 -6.67
N ARG A 389 6.34 -1.03 -7.36
CA ARG A 389 6.16 -2.40 -6.82
C ARG A 389 7.05 -2.65 -5.61
N LEU A 390 8.32 -2.22 -5.66
CA LEU A 390 9.28 -2.44 -4.57
C LEU A 390 8.96 -1.55 -3.36
N GLU A 391 8.64 -0.29 -3.61
CA GLU A 391 8.36 0.70 -2.58
C GLU A 391 7.08 0.35 -1.80
N PHE A 392 6.00 -0.01 -2.51
CA PHE A 392 4.68 -0.30 -1.91
C PHE A 392 4.35 -1.79 -1.77
N ALA A 393 5.38 -2.65 -1.85
CA ALA A 393 5.21 -4.09 -1.69
C ALA A 393 4.44 -4.41 -0.39
N THR A 394 3.45 -5.30 -0.47
CA THR A 394 2.58 -5.70 0.65
C THR A 394 1.78 -4.56 1.32
N GLU A 395 1.48 -3.47 0.60
CA GLU A 395 0.58 -2.40 1.12
C GLU A 395 -0.85 -2.49 0.57
N GLY A 396 -1.16 -3.51 -0.23
CA GLY A 396 -2.53 -3.75 -0.74
C GLY A 396 -2.91 -2.99 -2.02
N HIS A 397 -1.96 -2.31 -2.67
CA HIS A 397 -2.24 -1.49 -3.86
C HIS A 397 -2.02 -2.20 -5.20
N ARG A 398 -1.22 -3.27 -5.23
CA ARG A 398 -0.69 -3.86 -6.48
C ARG A 398 -1.77 -4.24 -7.50
N PHE A 399 -2.86 -4.87 -7.07
CA PHE A 399 -3.95 -5.25 -7.98
C PHE A 399 -4.55 -4.01 -8.66
N LEU A 400 -4.81 -2.97 -7.87
CA LEU A 400 -5.43 -1.73 -8.34
C LEU A 400 -4.50 -0.98 -9.31
N ASP A 401 -3.19 -0.97 -9.04
CA ASP A 401 -2.20 -0.40 -9.95
C ASP A 401 -2.16 -1.14 -11.28
N LEU A 402 -2.15 -2.48 -11.25
CA LEU A 402 -2.15 -3.31 -12.46
C LEU A 402 -3.38 -3.05 -13.33
N ARG A 403 -4.56 -3.00 -12.69
CA ARG A 403 -5.83 -2.71 -13.38
C ARG A 403 -5.84 -1.31 -13.98
N ARG A 404 -5.45 -0.29 -13.21
CA ARG A 404 -5.36 1.11 -13.69
C ARG A 404 -4.40 1.25 -14.88
N TRP A 405 -3.30 0.51 -14.85
CA TRP A 405 -2.34 0.45 -15.95
C TRP A 405 -2.82 -0.39 -17.15
N GLY A 406 -3.89 -1.17 -17.02
CA GLY A 406 -4.44 -2.05 -18.06
C GLY A 406 -3.54 -3.24 -18.40
N ILE A 407 -2.79 -3.76 -17.41
CA ILE A 407 -1.85 -4.89 -17.57
C ILE A 407 -2.11 -6.03 -16.57
N ASP A 408 -3.21 -5.96 -15.84
CA ASP A 408 -3.63 -6.94 -14.85
C ASP A 408 -3.84 -8.33 -15.44
N GLU A 409 -4.47 -8.46 -16.61
CA GLU A 409 -4.69 -9.79 -17.21
C GLU A 409 -3.38 -10.53 -17.52
N GLU A 410 -2.45 -9.85 -18.17
CA GLU A 410 -1.14 -10.41 -18.52
C GLU A 410 -0.36 -10.77 -17.24
N VAL A 411 -0.25 -9.83 -16.31
CA VAL A 411 0.59 -9.99 -15.11
C VAL A 411 0.00 -11.02 -14.14
N LEU A 412 -1.32 -11.04 -13.95
CA LEU A 412 -1.95 -11.99 -13.02
C LEU A 412 -1.94 -13.40 -13.58
N ASN A 413 -2.15 -13.61 -14.89
CA ASN A 413 -2.07 -14.94 -15.48
C ASN A 413 -0.64 -15.49 -15.51
N ASP A 414 0.39 -14.66 -15.79
CA ASP A 414 1.80 -15.08 -15.62
C ASP A 414 2.10 -15.43 -14.16
N TYR A 415 1.63 -14.61 -13.20
CA TYR A 415 1.78 -14.90 -11.77
C TYR A 415 1.12 -16.23 -11.38
N ILE A 416 -0.15 -16.46 -11.78
CA ILE A 416 -0.89 -17.68 -11.48
C ILE A 416 -0.09 -18.90 -11.96
N GLN A 417 0.39 -18.89 -13.21
CA GLN A 417 1.18 -19.98 -13.78
C GLN A 417 2.44 -20.27 -12.96
N ARG A 418 3.19 -19.23 -12.57
CA ARG A 418 4.40 -19.38 -11.73
C ARG A 418 4.08 -19.91 -10.34
N ASP A 419 2.97 -19.45 -9.76
CA ASP A 419 2.59 -19.75 -8.38
C ASP A 419 2.02 -21.16 -8.21
N THR A 420 1.54 -21.80 -9.29
CA THR A 420 1.11 -23.22 -9.26
C THR A 420 2.19 -24.19 -8.77
N LYS A 421 3.47 -23.79 -8.81
CA LYS A 421 4.60 -24.54 -8.25
C LYS A 421 4.57 -24.61 -6.72
N PHE A 422 3.91 -23.64 -6.08
CA PHE A 422 3.83 -23.49 -4.62
C PHE A 422 2.42 -23.77 -4.11
N ARG A 423 1.39 -23.26 -4.81
CA ARG A 423 -0.01 -23.28 -4.34
C ARG A 423 -0.88 -24.09 -5.30
N ALA A 424 -1.27 -25.28 -4.87
CA ALA A 424 -2.04 -26.20 -5.71
C ALA A 424 -3.43 -25.67 -6.10
N PHE A 425 -4.04 -24.81 -5.27
CA PHE A 425 -5.36 -24.23 -5.55
C PHE A 425 -5.36 -23.24 -6.73
N MET A 426 -4.18 -22.78 -7.17
CA MET A 426 -4.04 -21.91 -8.35
C MET A 426 -4.15 -22.69 -9.67
N LYS A 427 -4.09 -24.03 -9.64
CA LYS A 427 -4.14 -24.85 -10.86
C LYS A 427 -5.49 -24.71 -11.56
N GLY A 428 -5.46 -24.34 -12.83
CA GLY A 428 -6.66 -24.15 -13.65
C GLY A 428 -7.38 -22.82 -13.40
N VAL A 429 -6.88 -21.98 -12.50
CA VAL A 429 -7.37 -20.60 -12.33
C VAL A 429 -6.94 -19.78 -13.54
N VAL A 430 -7.85 -18.97 -14.04
CA VAL A 430 -7.62 -17.97 -15.10
C VAL A 430 -8.24 -16.68 -14.61
N TYR A 431 -7.51 -15.59 -14.75
CA TYR A 431 -8.04 -14.25 -14.52
C TYR A 431 -8.48 -13.65 -15.86
N ASN A 432 -9.69 -13.08 -15.91
CA ASN A 432 -10.23 -12.37 -17.06
C ASN A 432 -10.51 -10.92 -16.69
N HIS A 433 -9.81 -9.96 -17.30
CA HIS A 433 -10.01 -8.54 -16.99
C HIS A 433 -11.45 -8.08 -17.23
N LYS A 434 -12.18 -8.67 -18.17
CA LYS A 434 -13.56 -8.25 -18.44
C LYS A 434 -14.58 -8.66 -17.37
N ASP A 435 -14.25 -9.70 -16.60
CA ASP A 435 -15.18 -10.32 -15.64
C ASP A 435 -14.70 -10.15 -14.20
N ASP A 436 -13.40 -10.00 -13.95
CA ASP A 436 -12.77 -10.09 -12.62
C ASP A 436 -12.12 -8.76 -12.14
N ASP A 437 -12.23 -7.67 -12.91
CA ASP A 437 -11.54 -6.40 -12.64
C ASP A 437 -12.18 -5.57 -11.50
N TYR A 438 -13.48 -5.70 -11.29
CA TYR A 438 -14.23 -5.09 -10.18
C TYR A 438 -15.05 -6.13 -9.43
N TRP A 439 -15.40 -5.88 -8.18
CA TRP A 439 -16.29 -6.75 -7.43
C TRP A 439 -17.76 -6.54 -7.82
N PRO A 440 -18.59 -7.59 -7.80
CA PRO A 440 -20.02 -7.43 -7.99
C PRO A 440 -20.61 -6.61 -6.83
N LEU A 441 -21.62 -5.79 -7.14
CA LEU A 441 -22.43 -5.20 -6.08
C LEU A 441 -23.10 -6.31 -5.25
N PRO A 442 -23.22 -6.17 -3.92
CA PRO A 442 -23.89 -7.17 -3.10
C PRO A 442 -25.33 -7.40 -3.56
N LYS A 443 -25.68 -8.65 -3.86
CA LYS A 443 -26.99 -9.06 -4.42
C LYS A 443 -28.17 -8.48 -3.64
N ASP A 444 -28.12 -8.54 -2.32
CA ASP A 444 -29.21 -8.07 -1.46
C ASP A 444 -29.43 -6.55 -1.58
N GLN A 445 -28.39 -5.76 -1.83
CA GLN A 445 -28.51 -4.31 -2.04
C GLN A 445 -29.20 -4.01 -3.38
N VAL A 446 -28.81 -4.72 -4.44
CA VAL A 446 -29.45 -4.59 -5.77
C VAL A 446 -30.93 -4.97 -5.71
N LEU A 447 -31.28 -6.01 -4.94
CA LEU A 447 -32.67 -6.43 -4.74
C LEU A 447 -33.49 -5.44 -3.91
N LEU A 448 -32.87 -4.85 -2.86
CA LEU A 448 -33.52 -3.87 -2.01
C LEU A 448 -33.86 -2.58 -2.77
N GLN A 449 -32.98 -2.14 -3.67
CA GLN A 449 -33.12 -0.91 -4.45
C GLN A 449 -33.35 -1.19 -5.94
N LYS A 450 -34.30 -2.09 -6.22
CA LYS A 450 -34.61 -2.54 -7.59
C LYS A 450 -34.95 -1.38 -8.51
N GLY A 451 -34.23 -1.28 -9.63
CA GLY A 451 -34.42 -0.23 -10.65
C GLY A 451 -33.62 1.05 -10.38
N ILE A 452 -33.03 1.19 -9.19
CA ILE A 452 -32.13 2.29 -8.82
C ILE A 452 -30.69 1.81 -8.95
N LEU A 453 -30.35 0.72 -8.25
CA LEU A 453 -29.05 0.06 -8.39
C LEU A 453 -29.06 -0.88 -9.59
N LYS A 454 -28.04 -0.77 -10.43
CA LYS A 454 -27.79 -1.64 -11.57
C LYS A 454 -26.50 -2.41 -11.31
N GLN A 455 -26.60 -3.74 -11.39
CA GLN A 455 -25.42 -4.61 -11.41
C GLN A 455 -24.70 -4.46 -12.75
N ASP A 456 -23.38 -4.66 -12.74
CA ASP A 456 -22.64 -4.81 -13.99
C ASP A 456 -23.14 -6.04 -14.77
N SER A 457 -23.30 -5.84 -16.07
CA SER A 457 -23.72 -6.85 -17.03
C SER A 457 -22.87 -8.13 -17.02
N SER A 458 -21.57 -8.04 -16.73
CA SER A 458 -20.67 -9.20 -16.57
C SER A 458 -21.18 -10.17 -15.49
N TYR A 459 -21.80 -9.63 -14.43
CA TYR A 459 -22.29 -10.40 -13.29
C TYR A 459 -23.71 -10.94 -13.42
N LEU A 460 -24.47 -10.53 -14.43
CA LEU A 460 -25.86 -10.97 -14.62
C LEU A 460 -25.97 -12.45 -15.04
N ASN A 461 -24.91 -13.01 -15.61
CA ASN A 461 -24.89 -14.40 -16.08
C ASN A 461 -24.58 -15.42 -14.97
N TYR A 462 -24.03 -14.96 -13.84
CA TYR A 462 -23.72 -15.82 -12.71
C TYR A 462 -24.98 -16.06 -11.88
N LYS A 463 -25.52 -17.28 -11.95
CA LYS A 463 -26.60 -17.73 -11.07
C LYS A 463 -26.01 -17.97 -9.67
N TYR A 464 -26.06 -16.96 -8.81
CA TYR A 464 -25.79 -17.09 -7.38
C TYR A 464 -26.96 -17.74 -6.64
#